data_AF-A0A8H7TMC3-F1
#
_entry.id   AF-A0A8H7TMC3-F1
#
_cell.length_a   1.000
_cell.length_b   1.000
_cell.length_c   1.000
_cell.angle_alpha   90.00
_cell.angle_beta   90.00
_cell.angle_gamma   90.00
#
_symmetry.space_group_name_H-M   'P 1'
#
loop_
_entity.id
_entity.type
_entity.pdbx_description
1 polymer ?
#
loop_
_entity_poly.entity_id
_entity_poly.type
_entity_poly.pdbx_seq_one_letter_code
_entity_poly.pdbx_strand_id
1 'polypeptide(L)'
;MSISAAGSKGMKLAGVDKTQAVREDREAADIAGAWRDLVGRVRSAVAAANGEGLASLKVPELSDTLQVQTAKFVPTGTSPCIICGLKREERVNKVDHDVEDSFGEWWVDHWGHRACKNFWVEHEKMLRQR
;
A
#
# COMPACT_ATOMS: atom_id res chain seq x y z
N MET A 1 -27.91 33.34 -22.96
CA MET A 1 -26.46 33.61 -22.82
C MET A 1 -25.75 32.27 -22.94
N SER A 2 -25.11 32.02 -24.09
CA SER A 2 -24.34 30.82 -24.37
C SER A 2 -22.96 30.95 -23.74
N ILE A 3 -22.64 30.10 -22.76
CA ILE A 3 -21.28 29.97 -22.25
C ILE A 3 -20.44 29.21 -23.28
N SER A 4 -19.64 29.94 -24.05
CA SER A 4 -18.64 29.40 -24.96
C SER A 4 -17.54 28.69 -24.15
N ALA A 5 -17.41 27.38 -24.31
CA ALA A 5 -16.27 26.60 -23.84
C ALA A 5 -15.05 26.86 -24.76
N ALA A 6 -14.37 27.98 -24.55
CA ALA A 6 -13.13 28.31 -25.24
C ALA A 6 -11.92 27.94 -24.36
N GLY A 7 -11.37 26.75 -24.61
CA GLY A 7 -9.95 26.44 -24.47
C GLY A 7 -9.34 26.44 -23.07
N SER A 8 -9.65 25.43 -22.26
CA SER A 8 -8.68 24.98 -21.25
C SER A 8 -7.49 24.35 -21.99
N LYS A 9 -6.46 25.16 -22.24
CA LYS A 9 -5.16 24.69 -22.69
C LYS A 9 -4.56 23.89 -21.53
N GLY A 10 -4.99 22.63 -21.41
CA GLY A 10 -4.47 21.68 -20.45
C GLY A 10 -2.96 21.71 -20.54
N MET A 11 -2.32 21.93 -19.39
CA MET A 11 -0.87 21.92 -19.25
C MET A 11 -0.35 20.64 -19.91
N LYS A 12 0.40 20.77 -21.02
CA LYS A 12 1.14 19.64 -21.58
C LYS A 12 2.16 19.28 -20.51
N LEU A 13 1.86 18.23 -19.74
CA LEU A 13 2.86 17.57 -18.92
C LEU A 13 4.05 17.32 -19.85
N ALA A 14 5.23 17.82 -19.48
CA ALA A 14 6.45 17.56 -20.22
C ALA A 14 6.48 16.06 -20.51
N GLY A 15 6.59 15.69 -21.79
CA GLY A 15 6.44 14.30 -22.21
C GLY A 15 7.37 13.42 -21.40
N VAL A 16 6.83 12.36 -20.80
CA VAL A 16 7.61 11.38 -20.04
C VAL A 16 8.79 10.94 -20.91
N ASP A 17 10.01 11.17 -20.43
CA ASP A 17 11.20 10.71 -21.13
C ASP A 17 11.19 9.18 -21.11
N LYS A 18 10.89 8.58 -22.26
CA LYS A 18 10.80 7.13 -22.41
C LYS A 18 12.12 6.43 -22.10
N THR A 19 13.25 7.09 -22.34
CA THR A 19 14.57 6.51 -22.05
C THR A 19 14.82 6.47 -20.55
N GLN A 20 14.43 7.51 -19.82
CA GLN A 20 14.47 7.53 -18.36
C GLN A 20 13.50 6.50 -17.77
N ALA A 21 12.25 6.44 -18.24
CA ALA A 21 11.27 5.47 -17.76
C ALA A 21 11.76 4.01 -17.93
N VAL A 22 12.32 3.67 -19.09
CA VAL A 22 12.87 2.32 -19.33
C VAL A 22 14.07 2.03 -18.41
N ARG A 23 14.88 3.03 -18.08
CA ARG A 23 15.98 2.86 -17.12
C ARG A 23 15.46 2.62 -15.71
N GLU A 24 14.50 3.43 -15.25
CA GLU A 24 13.85 3.29 -13.95
C GLU A 24 13.16 1.93 -13.80
N ASP A 25 12.47 1.46 -14.85
CA ASP A 25 11.84 0.13 -14.88
C ASP A 25 12.86 -1.01 -14.72
N ARG A 26 14.04 -0.88 -15.34
CA ARG A 26 15.13 -1.86 -15.19
C ARG A 26 15.70 -1.85 -13.78
N GLU A 27 15.99 -0.66 -13.24
CA GLU A 27 16.49 -0.52 -11.87
C GLU A 27 15.48 -1.10 -10.86
N ALA A 28 14.18 -0.86 -11.06
CA ALA A 28 13.12 -1.46 -10.24
C ALA A 28 13.07 -2.99 -10.38
N ALA A 29 13.23 -3.52 -11.59
CA ALA A 29 13.26 -4.97 -11.84
C ALA A 29 14.46 -5.66 -11.18
N ASP A 30 15.64 -5.02 -11.18
CA ASP A 30 16.85 -5.53 -10.52
C ASP A 30 16.63 -5.61 -9.00
N ILE A 31 16.05 -4.57 -8.39
CA ILE A 31 15.72 -4.56 -6.96
C ILE A 31 14.67 -5.63 -6.63
N ALA A 32 13.63 -5.78 -7.46
CA ALA A 32 12.62 -6.83 -7.28
C ALA A 32 13.25 -8.24 -7.38
N GLY A 33 14.21 -8.43 -8.27
CA GLY A 33 15.02 -9.65 -8.35
C GLY A 33 15.76 -9.95 -7.04
N ALA A 34 16.50 -8.97 -6.52
CA ALA A 34 17.22 -9.11 -5.25
C ALA A 34 16.27 -9.37 -4.07
N TRP A 35 15.09 -8.76 -4.06
CA TRP A 35 14.06 -9.00 -3.05
C TRP A 35 13.60 -10.45 -3.05
N ARG A 36 13.30 -11.05 -4.21
CA ARG A 36 12.86 -12.45 -4.31
C ARG A 36 13.83 -13.44 -3.68
N ASP A 37 15.13 -13.21 -3.82
CA ASP A 37 16.18 -14.06 -3.23
C ASP A 37 16.17 -14.00 -1.69
N LEU A 38 15.80 -12.85 -1.12
CA LEU A 38 15.66 -12.65 0.31
C LEU A 38 14.35 -13.25 0.85
N VAL A 39 13.25 -13.11 0.11
CA VAL A 39 11.92 -13.61 0.50
C VAL A 39 11.94 -15.09 0.86
N GLY A 40 12.62 -15.92 0.06
CA GLY A 40 12.73 -17.36 0.35
C GLY A 40 13.39 -17.65 1.69
N ARG A 41 14.48 -16.93 2.01
CA ARG A 41 15.21 -17.08 3.28
C ARG A 41 14.37 -16.62 4.47
N VAL A 42 13.69 -15.49 4.33
CA VAL A 42 12.80 -14.95 5.38
C VAL A 42 11.65 -15.92 5.66
N ARG A 43 10.99 -16.47 4.64
CA ARG A 43 9.92 -17.46 4.81
C ARG A 43 10.41 -18.71 5.54
N SER A 44 11.59 -19.22 5.20
CA SER A 44 12.18 -20.38 5.87
C SER A 44 12.49 -20.11 7.34
N ALA A 45 13.06 -18.94 7.65
CA ALA A 45 13.36 -18.54 9.03
C ALA A 45 12.08 -18.41 9.89
N VAL A 46 11.04 -17.80 9.33
CA VAL A 46 9.73 -17.67 9.98
C VAL A 46 9.10 -19.03 10.24
N ALA A 47 9.15 -19.93 9.26
CA ALA A 47 8.61 -21.28 9.40
C ALA A 47 9.33 -22.07 10.50
N ALA A 48 10.67 -21.98 10.56
CA ALA A 48 11.45 -22.60 11.63
C ALA A 48 11.11 -22.02 13.02
N ALA A 49 11.04 -20.70 13.14
CA ALA A 49 10.70 -20.05 14.41
C ALA A 49 9.29 -20.41 14.90
N ASN A 50 8.31 -20.48 14.00
CA ASN A 50 6.95 -20.88 14.34
C ASN A 50 6.84 -22.39 14.65
N GLY A 51 7.65 -23.24 14.00
CA GLY A 51 7.67 -24.69 14.22
C GLY A 51 8.21 -25.10 15.60
N GLU A 52 9.20 -24.36 16.11
CA GLU A 52 9.75 -24.54 17.46
C GLU A 52 8.84 -23.98 18.57
N GLY A 53 7.69 -23.40 18.20
CA GLY A 53 6.77 -22.76 19.16
C GLY A 53 7.35 -21.51 19.85
N LEU A 54 8.51 -21.03 19.39
CA LEU A 54 9.19 -19.85 19.93
C LEU A 54 8.40 -18.56 19.69
N ALA A 55 7.60 -18.53 18.63
CA ALA A 55 6.73 -17.40 18.31
C ALA A 55 5.52 -17.83 17.46
N SER A 56 4.46 -17.02 17.47
CA SER A 56 3.37 -17.08 16.50
C SER A 56 3.47 -15.87 15.57
N LEU A 57 4.54 -15.84 14.75
CA LEU A 57 4.82 -14.73 13.86
C LEU A 57 3.77 -14.70 12.73
N LYS A 58 2.92 -13.68 12.73
CA LYS A 58 2.05 -13.32 11.61
C LYS A 58 2.91 -12.56 10.59
N VAL A 59 3.18 -13.17 9.45
CA VAL A 59 4.02 -12.57 8.41
C VAL A 59 3.18 -12.29 7.16
N PRO A 60 3.26 -11.06 6.62
CA PRO A 60 2.52 -10.71 5.42
C PRO A 60 2.97 -11.52 4.22
N GLU A 61 2.11 -11.56 3.19
CA GLU A 61 2.48 -12.19 1.94
C GLU A 61 3.65 -11.41 1.31
N LEU A 62 4.85 -11.99 1.41
CA LEU A 62 6.05 -11.42 0.83
C LEU A 62 6.08 -11.74 -0.67
N SER A 63 5.65 -10.81 -1.52
CA SER A 63 5.68 -10.94 -2.98
C SER A 63 6.01 -9.61 -3.63
N ASP A 64 6.45 -9.66 -4.89
CA ASP A 64 6.71 -8.47 -5.70
C ASP A 64 5.41 -7.74 -6.05
N THR A 65 4.29 -8.46 -6.04
CA THR A 65 2.94 -7.91 -6.25
C THR A 65 2.03 -8.36 -5.12
N LEU A 66 1.59 -7.41 -4.30
CA LEU A 66 0.62 -7.64 -3.24
C LEU A 66 -0.77 -7.86 -3.84
N GLN A 67 -1.40 -8.98 -3.48
CA GLN A 67 -2.77 -9.26 -3.91
C GLN A 67 -3.75 -8.46 -3.05
N VAL A 68 -4.45 -7.54 -3.71
CA VAL A 68 -5.51 -6.73 -3.10
C VAL A 68 -6.86 -7.35 -3.43
N GLN A 69 -7.68 -7.58 -2.41
CA GLN A 69 -9.03 -8.11 -2.55
C GLN A 69 -10.05 -7.13 -1.98
N THR A 70 -11.19 -6.99 -2.65
CA THR A 70 -12.30 -6.19 -2.14
C THR A 70 -13.19 -7.04 -1.23
N ALA A 71 -13.26 -6.66 0.04
CA ALA A 71 -14.16 -7.27 1.01
C ALA A 71 -15.62 -7.00 0.64
N LYS A 72 -16.49 -7.99 0.84
CA LYS A 72 -17.93 -7.89 0.57
C LYS A 72 -18.66 -7.55 1.85
N PHE A 73 -19.79 -6.84 1.72
CA PHE A 73 -20.68 -6.50 2.84
C PHE A 73 -20.03 -5.65 3.93
N VAL A 74 -19.01 -4.86 3.58
CA VAL A 74 -18.37 -3.88 4.46
C VAL A 74 -18.71 -2.46 4.00
N PRO A 75 -18.70 -1.46 4.90
CA PRO A 75 -18.83 -0.07 4.49
C PRO A 75 -17.71 0.35 3.53
N THR A 76 -18.06 1.24 2.59
CA THR A 76 -17.09 1.85 1.67
C THR A 76 -16.67 3.23 2.15
N GLY A 77 -15.52 3.70 1.66
CA GLY A 77 -15.00 5.04 1.94
C GLY A 77 -15.28 6.02 0.81
N THR A 78 -15.36 7.32 1.11
CA THR A 78 -15.51 8.37 0.09
C THR A 78 -14.21 8.63 -0.69
N SER A 79 -13.06 8.28 -0.10
CA SER A 79 -11.74 8.48 -0.68
C SER A 79 -10.80 7.35 -0.24
N PRO A 80 -9.75 7.04 -1.01
CA PRO A 80 -8.73 6.08 -0.59
C PRO A 80 -7.92 6.59 0.62
N CYS A 81 -7.23 5.66 1.30
CA CYS A 81 -6.35 5.97 2.41
C CYS A 81 -5.16 6.84 1.96
N ILE A 82 -4.84 7.89 2.72
CA ILE A 82 -3.75 8.84 2.37
C ILE A 82 -2.36 8.18 2.40
N ILE A 83 -2.15 7.17 3.22
CA ILE A 83 -0.82 6.54 3.40
C ILE A 83 -0.61 5.36 2.45
N CYS A 84 -1.57 4.45 2.36
CA CYS A 84 -1.41 3.23 1.56
C CYS A 84 -2.17 3.24 0.22
N GLY A 85 -3.01 4.25 -0.04
CA GLY A 85 -3.75 4.37 -1.29
C GLY A 85 -4.91 3.37 -1.48
N LEU A 86 -5.06 2.39 -0.58
CA LEU A 86 -6.16 1.42 -0.64
C LEU A 86 -7.49 2.04 -0.20
N LYS A 87 -8.59 1.59 -0.81
CA LYS A 87 -9.96 1.92 -0.39
C LYS A 87 -10.32 1.24 0.93
N ARG A 88 -11.36 1.74 1.59
CA ARG A 88 -11.83 1.22 2.88
C ARG A 88 -12.15 -0.27 2.84
N GLU A 89 -12.66 -0.74 1.72
CA GLU A 89 -13.07 -2.13 1.49
C GLU A 89 -11.96 -3.00 0.86
N GLU A 90 -10.82 -2.43 0.50
CA GLU A 90 -9.69 -3.16 -0.07
C GLU A 90 -8.81 -3.75 1.04
N ARG A 91 -8.40 -5.00 0.88
CA ARG A 91 -7.63 -5.78 1.85
C ARG A 91 -6.41 -6.42 1.20
N VAL A 92 -5.31 -6.46 1.94
CA VAL A 92 -4.10 -7.18 1.56
C VAL A 92 -4.03 -8.49 2.33
N ASN A 93 -3.86 -9.58 1.58
CA ASN A 93 -3.77 -10.91 2.16
C ASN A 93 -2.62 -11.01 3.18
N LYS A 94 -2.91 -11.62 4.33
CA LYS A 94 -1.96 -11.80 5.45
C LYS A 94 -1.37 -10.50 6.04
N VAL A 95 -1.93 -9.35 5.71
CA VAL A 95 -1.66 -8.09 6.43
C VAL A 95 -2.86 -7.79 7.32
N ASP A 96 -4.05 -7.89 6.75
CA ASP A 96 -5.31 -7.49 7.38
C ASP A 96 -5.97 -8.66 8.11
N HIS A 97 -5.32 -9.18 9.16
CA HIS A 97 -5.76 -10.39 9.87
C HIS A 97 -7.01 -10.19 10.74
N ASP A 98 -7.05 -9.10 11.50
CA ASP A 98 -8.00 -8.89 12.59
C ASP A 98 -8.82 -7.62 12.29
N VAL A 99 -9.48 -7.58 11.13
CA VAL A 99 -10.23 -6.39 10.68
C VAL A 99 -11.60 -6.31 11.37
N GLU A 100 -11.76 -5.32 12.24
CA GLU A 100 -13.02 -5.01 12.89
C GLU A 100 -13.63 -3.70 12.33
N ASP A 101 -14.64 -3.83 11.46
CA ASP A 101 -15.31 -2.69 10.80
C ASP A 101 -16.65 -2.31 11.46
N SER A 102 -17.09 -3.06 12.47
CA SER A 102 -18.42 -2.94 13.08
C SER A 102 -18.65 -1.63 13.84
N PHE A 103 -17.58 -0.95 14.28
CA PHE A 103 -17.66 0.26 15.12
C PHE A 103 -16.75 1.41 14.64
N GLY A 104 -16.33 1.40 13.36
CA GLY A 104 -15.46 2.46 12.83
C GLY A 104 -14.02 2.41 13.36
N GLU A 105 -13.59 1.25 13.84
CA GLU A 105 -12.23 1.03 14.33
C GLU A 105 -11.25 0.87 13.16
N TRP A 106 -11.69 0.23 12.08
CA TRP A 106 -10.87 0.04 10.87
C TRP A 106 -10.56 1.33 10.09
N TRP A 107 -11.48 2.29 10.07
CA TRP A 107 -11.42 3.46 9.18
C TRP A 107 -11.59 4.78 9.95
N VAL A 108 -10.88 5.80 9.48
CA VAL A 108 -11.00 7.18 9.96
C VAL A 108 -11.48 8.05 8.81
N ASP A 109 -12.64 8.66 8.98
CA ASP A 109 -13.26 9.48 7.94
C ASP A 109 -12.34 10.60 7.46
N HIS A 110 -12.34 10.81 6.15
CA HIS A 110 -11.47 11.76 5.45
C HIS A 110 -9.96 11.51 5.60
N TRP A 111 -9.54 10.36 6.14
CA TRP A 111 -8.13 10.03 6.34
C TRP A 111 -7.72 8.69 5.74
N GLY A 112 -8.39 7.60 6.12
CA GLY A 112 -8.03 6.25 5.68
C GLY A 112 -8.04 5.21 6.79
N HIS A 113 -7.28 4.13 6.59
CA HIS A 113 -7.12 3.06 7.56
C HIS A 113 -6.56 3.56 8.90
N ARG A 114 -7.11 3.08 10.02
CA ARG A 114 -6.67 3.50 11.35
C ARG A 114 -5.22 3.16 11.64
N ALA A 115 -4.77 1.95 11.26
CA ALA A 115 -3.38 1.55 11.39
C ALA A 115 -2.43 2.53 10.66
N CYS A 116 -2.80 2.93 9.43
CA CYS A 116 -2.05 3.93 8.66
C CYS A 116 -2.01 5.30 9.34
N LYS A 117 -3.12 5.75 9.93
CA LYS A 117 -3.14 7.00 10.71
C LYS A 117 -2.21 6.93 11.91
N ASN A 118 -2.27 5.84 12.67
CA ASN A 118 -1.44 5.65 13.86
C ASN A 118 0.04 5.67 13.48
N PHE A 119 0.42 4.91 12.44
CA PHE A 119 1.78 4.92 11.89
C PHE A 119 2.24 6.33 11.52
N TRP A 120 1.41 7.11 10.81
CA TRP A 120 1.77 8.48 10.43
C TRP A 120 2.01 9.35 11.66
N VAL A 121 1.08 9.37 12.62
CA VAL A 121 1.17 10.19 13.83
C VAL A 121 2.42 9.82 14.65
N GLU A 122 2.77 8.54 14.71
CA GLU A 122 3.94 8.06 15.42
C GLU A 122 5.25 8.51 14.77
N HIS A 123 5.33 8.46 13.44
CA HIS A 123 6.61 8.61 12.73
C HIS A 123 6.76 9.92 11.96
N GLU A 124 5.74 10.77 11.86
CA GLU A 124 5.79 11.97 11.00
C GLU A 124 6.97 12.90 11.30
N LYS A 125 7.40 12.98 12.57
CA LYS A 125 8.53 13.82 12.96
C LYS A 125 9.86 13.31 12.41
N MET A 126 10.03 12.00 12.31
CA MET A 126 11.24 11.38 11.75
C MET A 126 11.21 11.44 10.22
N LEU A 127 10.04 11.23 9.61
CA LEU A 127 9.87 11.25 8.16
C LEU A 127 10.02 12.66 7.54
N ARG A 128 9.81 13.73 8.32
CA ARG A 128 9.97 15.11 7.87
C ARG A 128 11.41 15.61 7.85
N GLN A 129 12.36 14.84 8.37
CA GLN A 129 13.78 15.19 8.29
C GLN A 129 14.29 14.82 6.88
N ARG A 130 14.59 15.84 6.08
CA ARG A 130 15.30 15.72 4.79
C ARG A 130 16.76 16.07 4.99
#